data_AF-A0A6B2CU58-F1
#
_entry.id   AF-A0A6B2CU58-F1
#
_cell.length_a   1.000
_cell.length_b   1.000
_cell.length_c   1.000
_cell.angle_alpha   90.00
_cell.angle_beta   90.00
_cell.angle_gamma   90.00
#
_symmetry.space_group_name_H-M   'P 1'
#
loop_
_entity.id
_entity.type
_entity.pdbx_description
1 polymer ?
#
loop_
_entity_poly.entity_id
_entity_poly.type
_entity_poly.pdbx_seq_one_letter_code
_entity_poly.pdbx_strand_id
1 'polypeptide(L)'
;MLIRRRGPRRVAVVAAEGRFEVGIPLDEVAGFLRRLWPWEFGRHVEEGEGELVFRDRVPFERALVYLLARRGRLPPSDAEFLAASLRLHETALLADALLYRLWLCRSEGGDCRRVVDAFAKMAKTYREVLP
;
A
#
# COMPACT_ATOMS: atom_id res chain seq x y z
N MET A 1 8.43 6.54 5.67
CA MET A 1 6.97 6.28 5.55
C MET A 1 6.64 5.07 6.40
N LEU A 2 5.43 4.92 6.95
CA LEU A 2 5.14 3.75 7.80
C LEU A 2 3.74 3.18 7.61
N ILE A 3 3.61 1.89 7.93
CA ILE A 3 2.33 1.18 8.01
C ILE A 3 2.20 0.68 9.45
N ARG A 4 1.17 1.15 10.17
CA ARG A 4 0.97 0.87 11.60
C ARG A 4 -0.29 0.06 11.85
N ARG A 5 -0.22 -0.91 12.76
CA ARG A 5 -1.38 -1.64 13.27
C ARG A 5 -2.34 -0.67 13.97
N ARG A 6 -3.63 -0.73 13.61
CA ARG A 6 -4.73 -0.01 14.30
C ARG A 6 -5.74 -0.95 14.95
N GLY A 7 -5.57 -2.25 14.78
CA GLY A 7 -6.38 -3.30 15.37
C GLY A 7 -5.95 -4.66 14.83
N PRO A 8 -6.63 -5.75 15.23
CA PRO A 8 -6.23 -7.11 14.85
C PRO A 8 -6.31 -7.36 13.34
N ARG A 9 -7.17 -6.63 12.62
CA ARG A 9 -7.35 -6.75 11.16
C ARG A 9 -7.39 -5.38 10.48
N ARG A 10 -6.56 -4.45 10.97
CA ARG A 10 -6.50 -3.10 10.41
C ARG A 10 -5.12 -2.51 10.50
N VAL A 11 -4.70 -1.89 9.40
CA VAL A 11 -3.50 -1.07 9.32
C VAL A 11 -3.84 0.35 8.89
N ALA A 12 -3.03 1.30 9.33
CA ALA A 12 -3.01 2.67 8.84
C ALA A 12 -1.70 2.92 8.10
N VAL A 13 -1.80 3.43 6.88
CA VAL A 13 -0.68 3.99 6.14
C VAL A 13 -0.48 5.44 6.60
N VAL A 14 0.75 5.80 6.90
CA VAL A 14 1.13 7.15 7.32
C VAL A 14 2.32 7.62 6.48
N ALA A 15 2.08 8.64 5.67
CA ALA A 15 3.06 9.33 4.85
C ALA A 15 2.94 10.86 5.04
N ALA A 16 3.93 11.62 4.57
CA ALA A 16 3.92 13.08 4.70
C ALA A 16 2.74 13.72 3.94
N GLU A 17 2.31 13.06 2.86
CA GLU A 17 1.25 13.45 1.96
C GLU A 17 -0.13 13.15 2.55
N GLY A 18 -0.27 12.11 3.35
CA GLY A 18 -1.57 11.76 3.93
C GLY A 18 -1.59 10.46 4.72
N ARG A 19 -2.79 10.12 5.17
CA ARG A 19 -3.07 8.89 5.93
C ARG A 19 -4.31 8.20 5.41
N PHE A 20 -4.32 6.87 5.43
CA PHE A 20 -5.52 6.08 5.18
C PHE A 20 -5.45 4.72 5.87
N GLU A 21 -6.61 4.10 6.07
CA GLU A 21 -6.69 2.79 6.73
C GLU A 21 -7.12 1.69 5.76
N VAL A 22 -6.65 0.46 5.99
CA VAL A 22 -7.06 -0.73 5.23
C VAL A 22 -7.37 -1.86 6.21
N GLY A 23 -8.47 -2.56 5.97
CA GLY A 23 -8.97 -3.64 6.83
C GLY A 23 -8.25 -4.97 6.62
N ILE A 24 -6.93 -5.00 6.80
CA ILE A 24 -6.11 -6.22 6.81
C ILE A 24 -5.14 -6.23 8.00
N PRO A 25 -4.73 -7.39 8.51
CA PRO A 25 -3.73 -7.48 9.58
C PRO A 25 -2.35 -7.01 9.10
N LEU A 26 -1.55 -6.44 10.01
CA LEU A 26 -0.17 -6.02 9.70
C LEU A 26 0.69 -7.20 9.26
N ASP A 27 0.48 -8.37 9.87
CA ASP A 27 1.26 -9.57 9.63
C ASP A 27 1.07 -10.11 8.20
N GLU A 28 -0.09 -9.84 7.57
CA GLU A 28 -0.32 -10.12 6.14
C GLU A 28 0.56 -9.21 5.27
N VAL A 29 0.66 -7.92 5.59
CA VAL A 29 1.52 -6.97 4.87
C VAL A 29 3.00 -7.35 5.03
N ALA A 30 3.42 -7.66 6.26
CA ALA A 30 4.78 -8.10 6.54
C ALA A 30 5.11 -9.41 5.80
N GLY A 31 4.18 -10.38 5.81
CA GLY A 31 4.32 -11.65 5.09
C GLY A 31 4.47 -11.46 3.58
N PHE A 32 3.67 -10.58 2.99
CA PHE A 32 3.82 -10.19 1.59
C PHE A 32 5.22 -9.61 1.31
N LEU A 33 5.65 -8.62 2.08
CA LEU A 33 6.94 -7.96 1.86
C LEU A 33 8.12 -8.91 2.02
N ARG A 34 8.08 -9.84 2.98
CA ARG A 34 9.10 -10.88 3.14
C ARG A 34 9.15 -11.84 1.96
N ARG A 35 8.00 -12.18 1.35
CA ARG A 35 7.96 -13.02 0.15
C ARG A 35 8.51 -12.28 -1.07
N LEU A 36 8.17 -11.00 -1.23
CA LEU A 36 8.59 -10.21 -2.38
C LEU A 36 10.08 -9.82 -2.31
N TRP A 37 10.60 -9.53 -1.11
CA TRP A 37 12.00 -9.18 -0.89
C TRP A 37 12.61 -9.87 0.34
N PRO A 38 12.92 -11.17 0.25
CA PRO A 38 13.46 -11.92 1.38
C PRO A 38 14.81 -11.39 1.89
N TRP A 39 15.62 -10.80 1.00
CA TRP A 39 16.97 -10.32 1.31
C TRP A 39 17.03 -8.84 1.73
N GLU A 40 15.99 -8.07 1.39
CA GLU A 40 15.91 -6.63 1.67
C GLU A 40 15.03 -6.29 2.88
N PHE A 41 14.19 -7.24 3.29
CA PHE A 41 13.42 -7.13 4.51
C PHE A 41 14.37 -7.10 5.72
N GLY A 42 14.26 -6.07 6.57
CA GLY A 42 15.22 -5.74 7.62
C GLY A 42 16.29 -4.72 7.23
N ARG A 43 16.51 -4.48 5.92
CA ARG A 43 17.41 -3.41 5.43
C ARG A 43 16.64 -2.16 5.02
N HIS A 44 15.64 -2.34 4.15
CA HIS A 44 14.84 -1.26 3.58
C HIS A 44 13.45 -1.13 4.22
N VAL A 45 13.00 -2.19 4.89
CA VAL A 45 11.79 -2.23 5.71
C VAL A 45 12.16 -2.76 7.09
N GLU A 46 11.99 -1.93 8.11
CA GLU A 46 12.14 -2.32 9.50
C GLU A 46 10.79 -2.74 10.06
N GLU A 47 10.75 -3.89 10.72
CA GLU A 47 9.58 -4.35 11.44
C GLU A 47 9.77 -4.09 12.93
N GLY A 48 8.91 -3.23 13.47
CA GLY A 48 8.86 -2.91 14.89
C GLY A 48 7.61 -3.48 15.55
N GLU A 49 7.40 -3.12 16.81
CA GLU A 49 6.24 -3.59 17.57
C GLU A 49 4.94 -2.94 17.06
N GLY A 50 4.29 -3.62 16.11
CA GLY A 50 3.02 -3.17 15.52
C GLY A 50 3.18 -2.15 14.40
N GLU A 51 4.35 -2.02 13.77
CA GLU A 51 4.54 -1.18 12.60
C GLU A 51 5.63 -1.69 11.65
N LEU A 52 5.52 -1.28 10.39
CA LEU A 52 6.53 -1.43 9.35
C LEU A 52 7.02 -0.04 8.95
N VAL A 53 8.31 0.22 9.12
CA VAL A 53 8.95 1.48 8.78
C VAL A 53 9.75 1.31 7.49
N PHE A 54 9.43 2.13 6.50
CA PHE A 54 10.04 2.08 5.18
C PHE A 54 11.10 3.18 5.07
N ARG A 55 12.36 2.77 4.89
CA ARG A 55 13.50 3.64 4.59
C ARG A 55 13.54 4.02 3.11
N ASP A 56 13.09 3.11 2.26
CA ASP A 56 13.11 3.26 0.81
C ASP A 56 11.72 3.43 0.23
N ARG A 57 11.66 4.09 -0.92
CA ARG A 57 10.41 4.40 -1.61
C ARG A 57 9.81 3.18 -2.32
N VAL A 58 10.63 2.38 -3.01
CA VAL A 58 10.19 1.20 -3.77
C VAL A 58 9.39 0.19 -2.92
N PRO A 59 9.88 -0.28 -1.75
CA PRO A 59 9.10 -1.20 -0.93
C PRO A 59 7.81 -0.57 -0.38
N PHE A 60 7.84 0.74 -0.11
CA PHE A 60 6.64 1.45 0.33
C PHE A 60 5.59 1.53 -0.77
N GLU A 61 5.96 1.93 -1.99
CA GLU A 61 5.03 2.04 -3.13
C GLU A 61 4.38 0.69 -3.46
N ARG A 62 5.16 -0.39 -3.42
CA ARG A 62 4.65 -1.75 -3.64
C ARG A 62 3.70 -2.19 -2.53
N ALA A 63 3.99 -1.83 -1.27
CA ALA A 63 3.05 -2.01 -0.17
C ALA A 63 1.77 -1.20 -0.38
N LEU A 64 1.84 0.03 -0.93
CA LEU A 64 0.65 0.80 -1.28
C LEU A 64 -0.20 0.09 -2.35
N VAL A 65 0.41 -0.40 -3.42
CA VAL A 65 -0.31 -1.16 -4.45
C VAL A 65 -1.00 -2.39 -3.86
N TYR A 66 -0.28 -3.16 -3.04
CA TYR A 66 -0.84 -4.30 -2.33
C TYR A 66 -2.05 -3.91 -1.47
N LEU A 67 -1.93 -2.85 -0.68
CA LEU A 67 -2.99 -2.35 0.19
C LEU A 67 -4.22 -1.84 -0.59
N LEU A 68 -4.01 -1.14 -1.70
CA LEU A 68 -5.08 -0.70 -2.59
C LEU A 68 -5.82 -1.89 -3.20
N ALA A 69 -5.09 -2.91 -3.65
CA ALA A 69 -5.64 -4.15 -4.19
C ALA A 69 -6.51 -4.88 -3.15
N ARG A 70 -6.00 -5.02 -1.93
CA ARG A 70 -6.73 -5.62 -0.80
C ARG A 70 -7.97 -4.81 -0.43
N ARG A 71 -7.88 -3.47 -0.43
CA ARG A 71 -9.03 -2.59 -0.24
C ARG A 71 -10.06 -2.74 -1.37
N GLY A 72 -9.60 -2.99 -2.60
CA GLY A 72 -10.41 -3.34 -3.77
C GLY A 72 -11.02 -4.74 -3.72
N ARG A 73 -10.84 -5.47 -2.61
CA ARG A 73 -11.33 -6.84 -2.37
C ARG A 73 -10.70 -7.91 -3.25
N LEU A 74 -9.52 -7.65 -3.83
CA LEU A 74 -8.75 -8.71 -4.47
C LEU A 74 -8.24 -9.69 -3.40
N PRO A 75 -8.26 -11.02 -3.65
CA PRO A 75 -7.69 -11.98 -2.71
C PRO A 75 -6.19 -11.72 -2.51
N PRO A 76 -5.59 -12.18 -1.38
CA PRO A 76 -4.18 -11.95 -1.10
C PRO A 76 -3.25 -12.33 -2.26
N SER A 77 -3.44 -13.50 -2.86
CA SER A 77 -2.63 -13.97 -4.00
C SER A 77 -2.67 -13.02 -5.21
N ASP A 78 -3.85 -12.50 -5.57
CA ASP A 78 -3.97 -11.56 -6.68
C ASP A 78 -3.40 -10.18 -6.33
N ALA A 79 -3.53 -9.76 -5.07
CA ALA A 79 -2.92 -8.51 -4.60
C ALA A 79 -1.38 -8.60 -4.62
N GLU A 80 -0.81 -9.74 -4.22
CA GLU A 80 0.63 -10.01 -4.30
C GLU A 80 1.09 -10.04 -5.74
N PHE A 81 0.38 -10.77 -6.61
CA PHE A 81 0.70 -10.84 -8.02
C PHE A 81 0.67 -9.44 -8.65
N LEU A 82 -0.40 -8.67 -8.45
CA LEU A 82 -0.47 -7.29 -8.96
C LEU A 82 0.70 -6.44 -8.45
N ALA A 83 0.93 -6.46 -7.13
CA ALA A 83 1.98 -5.66 -6.52
C ALA A 83 3.39 -6.08 -6.98
N ALA A 84 3.61 -7.34 -7.38
CA ALA A 84 4.89 -7.82 -7.89
C ALA A 84 5.05 -7.59 -9.41
N SER A 85 3.98 -7.77 -10.19
CA SER A 85 4.01 -7.81 -11.66
C SER A 85 4.05 -6.43 -12.32
N LEU A 86 3.57 -5.38 -11.65
CA LEU A 86 3.71 -4.02 -12.18
C LEU A 86 5.19 -3.67 -12.38
N ARG A 87 5.51 -2.92 -13.44
CA ARG A 87 6.85 -2.35 -13.60
C ARG A 87 7.07 -1.27 -12.53
N LEU A 88 8.34 -0.94 -12.27
CA LEU A 88 8.67 0.08 -11.26
C LEU A 88 8.01 1.43 -11.57
N HIS A 89 8.01 1.87 -12.83
CA HIS A 89 7.36 3.14 -13.21
C HIS A 89 5.83 3.11 -13.09
N GLU A 90 5.19 1.98 -13.32
CA GLU A 90 3.73 1.83 -13.15
C GLU A 90 3.35 1.89 -11.66
N THR A 91 4.15 1.22 -10.83
CA THR A 91 4.00 1.25 -9.37
C THR A 91 4.16 2.67 -8.83
N ALA A 92 5.25 3.34 -9.23
CA ALA A 92 5.52 4.72 -8.85
C ALA A 92 4.40 5.66 -9.30
N LEU A 93 3.94 5.56 -10.56
CA LEU A 93 2.85 6.40 -11.07
C LEU A 93 1.55 6.23 -10.28
N LEU A 94 1.17 4.99 -9.94
CA LEU A 94 -0.03 4.73 -9.15
C LEU A 94 0.11 5.26 -7.71
N ALA A 95 1.26 5.04 -7.08
CA ALA A 95 1.55 5.49 -5.73
C ALA A 95 1.64 7.02 -5.62
N ASP A 96 2.37 7.67 -6.53
CA ASP A 96 2.57 9.12 -6.58
C ASP A 96 1.24 9.84 -6.80
N ALA A 97 0.44 9.35 -7.76
CA ALA A 97 -0.88 9.90 -8.01
C ALA A 97 -1.80 9.76 -6.78
N LEU A 98 -1.75 8.63 -6.06
CA LEU A 98 -2.50 8.46 -4.80
C LEU A 98 -2.05 9.48 -3.76
N LEU A 99 -0.74 9.52 -3.47
CA LEU A 99 -0.18 10.36 -2.42
C LEU A 99 -0.45 11.84 -2.71
N TYR A 100 -0.28 12.28 -3.96
CA TYR A 100 -0.59 13.65 -4.37
C TYR A 100 -2.07 13.99 -4.16
N ARG A 101 -3.00 13.09 -4.51
CA ARG A 101 -4.44 13.30 -4.29
C ARG A 101 -4.81 13.31 -2.81
N LEU A 102 -4.14 12.50 -1.98
CA LEU A 102 -4.31 12.54 -0.53
C LEU A 102 -3.82 13.86 0.06
N TRP A 103 -2.69 14.38 -0.44
CA TRP A 103 -2.17 15.68 -0.01
C TRP A 103 -3.12 16.83 -0.35
N LEU A 104 -3.63 16.88 -1.58
CA LEU A 104 -4.64 17.88 -1.98
C LEU A 104 -5.89 17.80 -1.11
N CYS A 105 -6.46 16.59 -0.98
CA CYS A 105 -7.65 16.37 -0.18
C CYS A 105 -7.46 16.80 1.29
N ARG A 106 -6.31 16.50 1.89
CA ARG A 106 -5.97 16.92 3.25
C ARG A 106 -5.89 18.44 3.36
N SER A 107 -5.24 19.10 2.40
CA SER A 107 -5.10 20.55 2.37
C SER A 107 -6.44 21.27 2.22
N GLU A 108 -7.43 20.63 1.57
CA GLU A 108 -8.79 21.13 1.42
C GLU A 108 -9.73 20.75 2.60
N GLY A 109 -9.24 20.02 3.60
CA GLY A 109 -10.03 19.60 4.76
C GLY A 109 -11.08 18.52 4.47
N GLY A 110 -10.96 17.81 3.36
CA GLY A 110 -11.93 16.81 2.90
C GLY A 110 -11.78 15.41 3.51
N ASP A 111 -12.81 14.57 3.34
CA ASP A 111 -12.72 13.12 3.60
C ASP A 111 -12.02 12.41 2.44
N CYS A 112 -10.76 12.02 2.68
CA CYS A 112 -9.94 11.38 1.65
C CYS A 112 -10.27 9.91 1.42
N ARG A 113 -11.26 9.35 2.10
CA ARG A 113 -11.72 7.97 1.89
C ARG A 113 -12.11 7.71 0.42
N ARG A 114 -12.81 8.65 -0.22
CA ARG A 114 -13.24 8.52 -1.63
C ARG A 114 -12.07 8.49 -2.60
N VAL A 115 -10.98 9.20 -2.28
CA VAL A 115 -9.74 9.13 -3.07
C VAL A 115 -9.18 7.71 -3.01
N VAL A 116 -8.99 7.17 -1.81
CA VAL A 116 -8.45 5.81 -1.63
C VAL A 116 -9.34 4.76 -2.30
N ASP A 117 -10.67 4.91 -2.21
CA ASP A 117 -11.63 4.00 -2.87
C ASP A 117 -11.51 4.04 -4.40
N ALA A 118 -11.29 5.22 -4.99
CA ALA A 118 -11.06 5.35 -6.43
C ALA A 118 -9.77 4.65 -6.86
N PHE A 119 -8.67 4.84 -6.13
CA PHE A 119 -7.40 4.17 -6.40
C PHE A 119 -7.46 2.65 -6.16
N ALA A 120 -8.24 2.19 -5.18
CA ALA A 120 -8.50 0.77 -4.97
C ALA A 120 -9.25 0.14 -6.16
N LYS A 121 -10.21 0.88 -6.75
CA LYS A 121 -10.88 0.46 -8.00
C LYS A 121 -9.89 0.40 -9.17
N MET A 122 -9.01 1.39 -9.31
CA MET A 122 -7.98 1.39 -10.35
C MET A 122 -7.04 0.19 -10.20
N ALA A 123 -6.52 -0.08 -8.99
CA ALA A 123 -5.68 -1.24 -8.71
C ALA A 123 -6.38 -2.55 -9.07
N LYS A 124 -7.67 -2.68 -8.72
CA LYS A 124 -8.48 -3.84 -9.12
C LYS A 124 -8.54 -4.00 -10.65
N THR A 125 -8.84 -2.93 -11.39
CA THR A 125 -8.88 -2.97 -12.86
C THR A 125 -7.53 -3.33 -13.47
N TYR A 126 -6.42 -2.85 -12.91
CA TYR A 126 -5.08 -3.27 -13.35
C TYR A 126 -4.88 -4.78 -13.26
N ARG A 127 -5.33 -5.42 -12.18
CA ARG A 127 -5.22 -6.88 -12.04
C ARG A 127 -5.96 -7.64 -13.15
N GLU A 128 -7.09 -7.13 -13.61
CA GLU A 128 -7.94 -7.77 -14.63
C GLU A 128 -7.31 -7.77 -16.03
N VAL A 129 -6.34 -6.87 -16.28
CA VAL A 129 -5.66 -6.74 -17.58
C VAL A 129 -4.22 -7.25 -17.58
N LEU A 130 -3.69 -7.61 -16.40
CA LEU A 130 -2.40 -8.27 -16.30
C LEU A 130 -2.53 -9.74 -16.75
N PRO A 131 -1.55 -10.26 -17.51
CA PRO A 131 -1.55 -11.61 -18.04
C PRO A 131 -1.56 -12.69 -16.94
#